data_AF-A0A3N4HWY2-F1
#
_entry.id   AF-A0A3N4HWY2-F1
#
_cell.length_a   1.000
_cell.length_b   1.000
_cell.length_c   1.000
_cell.angle_alpha   90.00
_cell.angle_beta   90.00
_cell.angle_gamma   90.00
#
_symmetry.space_group_name_H-M   'P 1'
#
loop_
_entity.id
_entity.type
_entity.pdbx_description
1 polymer ?
#
loop_
_entity_poly.entity_id
_entity_poly.type
_entity_poly.pdbx_seq_one_letter_code
_entity_poly.pdbx_strand_id
1 'polypeptide(L)'
;MPPSHQTFRLFDLPPELRLDIYRQCSAFTLLQLSHSHPHFRTEINANPSVYKTAFGFLPSRTLTPTLKLLLMPQREYPKYQWRIRNAKKEGTEAGETLSLYMVERVQDLEERKMFLELYGGRHPGVKCCETCLRIRLEFREAVLVEGHPMPERESNTGLGCCFVFLKAPDSEGSFIVGL
;
A
#
# COMPACT_ATOMS: atom_id res chain seq x y z
N MET A 1 14.10 -44.76 -9.39
CA MET A 1 13.46 -44.14 -8.21
C MET A 1 13.50 -42.64 -8.39
N PRO A 2 12.36 -41.92 -8.39
CA PRO A 2 12.40 -40.47 -8.38
C PRO A 2 13.06 -39.97 -7.08
N PRO A 3 13.85 -38.88 -7.12
CA PRO A 3 14.43 -38.30 -5.92
C PRO A 3 13.33 -37.87 -4.95
N SER A 4 13.45 -38.23 -3.68
CA SER A 4 12.56 -37.72 -2.64
C SER A 4 12.85 -36.22 -2.47
N HIS A 5 11.88 -35.38 -2.82
CA HIS A 5 11.95 -33.97 -2.52
C HIS A 5 11.94 -33.78 -1.01
N GLN A 6 13.09 -33.41 -0.43
CA GLN A 6 13.15 -32.99 0.97
C GLN A 6 12.33 -31.70 1.11
N THR A 7 11.24 -31.77 1.86
CA THR A 7 10.44 -30.60 2.19
C THR A 7 11.14 -29.82 3.28
N PHE A 8 11.59 -28.62 2.94
CA PHE A 8 12.18 -27.70 3.90
C PHE A 8 11.07 -27.00 4.68
N ARG A 9 11.09 -27.11 6.02
CA ARG A 9 10.12 -26.45 6.89
C ARG A 9 10.67 -25.11 7.36
N LEU A 10 10.05 -24.02 6.91
CA LEU A 10 10.53 -22.67 7.25
C LEU A 10 10.54 -22.42 8.77
N PHE A 11 9.61 -23.02 9.53
CA PHE A 11 9.54 -22.87 11.00
C PHE A 11 10.59 -23.69 11.77
N ASP A 12 11.33 -24.58 11.11
CA ASP A 12 12.46 -25.29 11.73
C ASP A 12 13.73 -24.40 11.76
N LEU A 13 13.70 -23.24 11.07
CA LEU A 13 14.76 -22.25 11.16
C LEU A 13 14.67 -21.42 12.46
N PRO A 14 15.82 -21.10 13.06
CA PRO A 14 15.91 -20.07 14.09
C PRO A 14 15.27 -18.74 13.64
N PRO A 15 14.60 -18.00 14.55
CA PRO A 15 13.97 -16.72 14.24
C PRO A 15 14.88 -15.73 13.50
N GLU A 16 16.17 -15.69 13.82
CA GLU A 16 17.15 -14.78 13.21
C GLU A 16 17.26 -15.03 11.70
N LEU A 17 17.37 -16.29 11.29
CA LEU A 17 17.43 -16.66 9.88
C LEU A 17 16.10 -16.39 9.15
N ARG A 18 14.97 -16.52 9.85
CA ARG A 18 13.65 -16.19 9.28
C ARG A 18 13.51 -14.69 9.06
N LEU A 19 13.98 -13.86 10.00
CA LEU A 19 14.04 -12.41 9.85
C LEU A 19 14.98 -11.99 8.71
N ASP A 20 16.11 -12.67 8.52
CA ASP A 20 17.01 -12.43 7.38
C ASP A 20 16.34 -12.74 6.04
N ILE A 21 15.54 -13.80 5.95
CA ILE A 21 14.73 -14.09 4.77
C ILE A 21 13.71 -12.97 4.52
N TYR A 22 13.01 -12.51 5.56
CA TYR A 22 12.04 -11.42 5.44
C TYR A 22 12.66 -10.11 4.98
N ARG A 23 13.91 -9.82 5.37
CA ARG A 23 14.64 -8.61 4.91
C ARG A 23 14.91 -8.62 3.40
N GLN A 24 14.89 -9.78 2.75
CA GLN A 24 15.07 -9.90 1.30
C GLN A 24 13.74 -9.81 0.53
N CYS A 25 12.61 -9.74 1.23
CA CYS A 25 11.29 -9.68 0.60
C CYS A 25 10.83 -8.24 0.36
N SER A 26 10.03 -8.03 -0.69
CA SER A 26 9.30 -6.77 -0.90
C SER A 26 8.23 -6.56 0.18
N ALA A 27 7.76 -5.33 0.34
CA ALA A 27 6.66 -5.01 1.26
C ALA A 27 5.37 -5.78 0.89
N PHE A 28 5.12 -5.98 -0.40
CA PHE A 28 3.97 -6.76 -0.87
C PHE A 28 4.10 -8.24 -0.52
N THR A 29 5.27 -8.84 -0.74
CA THR A 29 5.54 -10.23 -0.38
C THR A 29 5.40 -10.44 1.15
N LEU A 30 5.92 -9.51 1.95
CA LEU A 30 5.75 -9.53 3.41
C LEU A 30 4.27 -9.43 3.83
N LEU A 31 3.49 -8.59 3.13
CA LEU A 31 2.05 -8.51 3.33
C LEU A 31 1.38 -9.87 3.06
N GLN A 32 1.68 -10.52 1.93
CA GLN A 32 1.15 -11.85 1.63
C GLN A 32 1.54 -12.90 2.68
N LEU A 33 2.81 -12.92 3.09
CA LEU A 33 3.29 -13.82 4.14
C LEU A 33 2.53 -13.61 5.45
N SER A 34 2.29 -12.35 5.84
CA SER A 34 1.52 -12.01 7.04
C SER A 34 0.05 -12.47 6.98
N HIS A 35 -0.52 -12.63 5.79
CA HIS A 35 -1.87 -13.16 5.60
C HIS A 35 -1.92 -14.68 5.50
N SER A 36 -0.81 -15.33 5.17
CA SER A 36 -0.74 -16.79 4.99
C SER A 36 -0.76 -17.57 6.31
N HIS A 37 -0.14 -17.04 7.37
CA HIS A 37 -0.06 -17.74 8.67
C HIS A 37 0.04 -16.77 9.86
N PRO A 38 -0.65 -17.04 10.99
CA PRO A 38 -0.60 -16.18 12.19
C PRO A 38 0.81 -15.99 12.76
N HIS A 39 1.67 -17.01 12.68
CA HIS A 39 3.06 -16.92 13.16
C HIS A 39 3.88 -15.89 12.38
N PHE A 40 3.80 -15.91 11.04
CA PHE A 40 4.44 -14.89 10.20
C PHE A 40 3.89 -13.51 10.49
N ARG A 41 2.57 -13.39 10.67
CA ARG A 41 1.94 -12.13 11.04
C ARG A 41 2.52 -11.58 12.34
N THR A 42 2.61 -12.39 13.39
CA THR A 42 3.13 -11.98 14.69
C THR A 42 4.59 -11.54 14.57
N GLU A 43 5.42 -12.32 13.89
CA GLU A 43 6.86 -12.05 13.78
C GLU A 43 7.19 -10.82 12.92
N ILE A 44 6.52 -10.66 11.77
CA ILE A 44 6.69 -9.50 10.89
C ILE A 44 6.22 -8.22 11.61
N ASN A 45 5.08 -8.27 12.30
CA ASN A 45 4.57 -7.08 13.01
C ASN A 45 5.31 -6.77 14.31
N ALA A 46 5.93 -7.78 14.95
CA ALA A 46 6.81 -7.57 16.11
C ALA A 46 8.15 -6.89 15.71
N ASN A 47 8.54 -6.94 14.43
CA ASN A 47 9.79 -6.37 13.95
C ASN A 47 9.57 -5.34 12.82
N PRO A 48 9.07 -4.13 13.13
CA PRO A 48 8.77 -3.12 12.12
C PRO A 48 9.95 -2.73 11.22
N SER A 49 11.18 -2.86 11.70
CA SER A 49 12.38 -2.58 10.92
C SER A 49 12.45 -3.42 9.64
N VAL A 50 11.90 -4.65 9.65
CA VAL A 50 11.92 -5.57 8.50
C VAL A 50 11.11 -5.01 7.34
N TYR A 51 9.86 -4.63 7.58
CA TYR A 51 9.00 -4.14 6.49
C TYR A 51 9.22 -2.64 6.20
N LYS A 52 9.69 -1.84 7.17
CA LYS A 52 9.96 -0.40 6.97
C LYS A 52 11.11 -0.14 5.99
N THR A 53 12.05 -1.08 5.88
CA THR A 53 13.15 -1.01 4.90
C THR A 53 12.88 -1.83 3.64
N ALA A 54 11.74 -2.53 3.57
CA ALA A 54 11.42 -3.38 2.44
C ALA A 54 11.06 -2.55 1.19
N PHE A 55 11.36 -3.09 0.01
CA PHE A 55 11.05 -2.44 -1.26
C PHE A 55 9.54 -2.20 -1.39
N GLY A 56 9.17 -0.99 -1.80
CA GLY A 56 7.77 -0.62 -2.04
C GLY A 56 6.98 -0.29 -0.76
N PHE A 57 7.63 -0.19 0.40
CA PHE A 57 6.98 0.27 1.62
C PHE A 57 6.76 1.79 1.64
N LEU A 58 5.57 2.22 2.04
CA LEU A 58 5.19 3.62 2.26
C LEU A 58 4.80 3.85 3.72
N PRO A 59 5.49 4.76 4.45
CA PRO A 59 5.15 5.05 5.83
C PRO A 59 3.73 5.63 5.96
N SER A 60 2.94 5.16 6.94
CA SER A 60 1.57 5.67 7.15
C SER A 60 1.52 7.18 7.38
N ARG A 61 2.61 7.78 7.89
CA ARG A 61 2.73 9.22 8.14
C ARG A 61 2.88 10.08 6.87
N THR A 62 3.27 9.51 5.73
CA THR A 62 3.34 10.26 4.46
C THR A 62 1.98 10.35 3.77
N LEU A 63 1.00 9.58 4.21
CA LEU A 63 -0.38 9.79 3.80
C LEU A 63 -0.84 11.11 4.38
N THR A 64 -1.04 12.10 3.51
CA THR A 64 -1.68 13.36 3.90
C THR A 64 -2.99 13.04 4.63
N PRO A 65 -3.43 13.83 5.63
CA PRO A 65 -4.70 13.60 6.31
C PRO A 65 -5.85 13.38 5.33
N THR A 66 -5.82 14.09 4.20
CA THR A 66 -6.73 13.91 3.05
C THR A 66 -6.65 12.50 2.47
N LEU A 67 -5.45 12.00 2.12
CA LEU A 67 -5.29 10.62 1.66
C LEU A 67 -5.72 9.62 2.72
N LYS A 68 -5.39 9.83 4.00
CA LYS A 68 -5.79 8.93 5.08
C LYS A 68 -7.32 8.84 5.22
N LEU A 69 -8.02 9.97 5.12
CA LEU A 69 -9.49 10.00 5.12
C LEU A 69 -10.09 9.32 3.89
N LEU A 70 -9.45 9.45 2.73
CA LEU A 70 -9.89 8.79 1.50
C LEU A 70 -9.63 7.27 1.56
N LEU A 71 -8.46 6.84 2.04
CA LEU A 71 -7.97 5.45 2.11
C LEU A 71 -8.75 4.55 3.06
N MET A 72 -9.47 5.10 4.03
CA MET A 72 -10.27 4.29 4.94
C MET A 72 -11.53 3.79 4.22
N PRO A 73 -11.79 2.46 4.21
CA PRO A 73 -12.94 1.92 3.51
C PRO A 73 -14.22 2.47 4.12
N GLN A 74 -15.01 3.20 3.32
CA GLN A 74 -16.35 3.67 3.65
C GLN A 74 -17.36 2.50 3.68
N ARG A 75 -17.10 1.46 4.47
CA ARG A 75 -18.17 0.53 4.82
C ARG A 75 -19.07 1.25 5.82
N GLU A 76 -20.10 1.88 5.25
CA GLU A 76 -21.28 2.43 5.92
C GLU A 76 -20.95 3.37 7.09
N TYR A 77 -21.03 4.67 6.84
CA TYR A 77 -21.24 5.64 7.91
C TYR A 77 -22.74 5.96 8.01
N PRO A 78 -23.53 5.16 8.76
CA PRO A 78 -24.90 5.52 9.04
C PRO A 78 -24.89 6.65 10.07
N LYS A 79 -24.77 7.91 9.64
CA LYS A 79 -25.11 9.11 10.45
C LYS A 79 -24.60 9.16 11.91
N TYR A 80 -23.56 8.40 12.27
CA TYR A 80 -22.98 8.47 13.60
C TYR A 80 -21.99 9.61 13.60
N GLN A 81 -22.38 10.65 14.34
CA GLN A 81 -21.47 11.53 15.04
C GLN A 81 -20.36 10.69 15.64
N TRP A 82 -19.20 10.67 14.99
CA TRP A 82 -17.93 10.56 15.69
C TRP A 82 -17.96 11.72 16.68
N ARG A 83 -18.46 11.47 17.89
CA ARG A 83 -17.80 12.03 19.04
C ARG A 83 -16.35 11.62 18.82
N ILE A 84 -15.57 12.54 18.28
CA ILE A 84 -14.15 12.65 18.56
C ILE A 84 -14.13 12.79 20.09
N ARG A 85 -14.33 11.67 20.81
CA ARG A 85 -13.84 11.52 22.16
C ARG A 85 -12.38 11.76 21.91
N ASN A 86 -11.94 12.97 22.24
CA ASN A 86 -10.56 13.40 22.22
C ASN A 86 -9.71 12.18 22.53
N ALA A 87 -9.20 11.53 21.48
CA ALA A 87 -8.36 10.37 21.62
C ALA A 87 -7.13 10.99 22.23
N LYS A 88 -7.09 10.95 23.56
CA LYS A 88 -6.02 11.48 24.37
C LYS A 88 -4.76 10.93 23.71
N LYS A 89 -3.98 11.82 23.10
CA LYS A 89 -2.65 11.56 22.58
C LYS A 89 -1.78 11.19 23.78
N GLU A 90 -1.96 10.00 24.31
CA GLU A 90 -1.07 9.42 25.32
C GLU A 90 -0.42 8.20 24.67
N GLY A 91 0.56 8.50 23.82
CA GLY A 91 1.92 7.96 23.96
C GLY A 91 2.17 6.48 23.70
N THR A 92 1.18 5.63 23.50
CA THR A 92 1.44 4.27 23.04
C THR A 92 1.50 4.28 21.53
N GLU A 93 2.71 4.14 20.98
CA GLU A 93 2.94 3.72 19.61
C GLU A 93 2.28 2.35 19.41
N ALA A 94 0.95 2.32 19.26
CA ALA A 94 0.23 1.12 18.90
C ALA A 94 0.86 0.62 17.61
N GLY A 95 1.59 -0.48 17.70
CA GLY A 95 2.48 -0.97 16.65
C GLY A 95 1.75 -0.95 15.31
N GLU A 96 2.27 -0.15 14.38
CA GLU A 96 1.73 -0.09 13.03
C GLU A 96 1.77 -1.52 12.46
N THR A 97 0.58 -2.07 12.16
CA THR A 97 0.48 -3.39 11.53
C THR A 97 0.62 -3.22 10.02
N LEU A 98 1.46 -4.05 9.39
CA LEU A 98 1.63 -4.04 7.95
C LEU A 98 0.28 -4.25 7.25
N SER A 99 -0.09 -3.33 6.37
CA SER A 99 -1.38 -3.33 5.66
C SER A 99 -1.20 -2.95 4.20
N LEU A 100 -2.20 -3.25 3.36
CA LEU A 100 -2.19 -2.95 1.93
C LEU A 100 -1.90 -1.46 1.62
N TYR A 101 -2.36 -0.55 2.48
CA TYR A 101 -2.15 0.89 2.33
C TYR A 101 -0.71 1.35 2.53
N MET A 102 0.14 0.46 3.07
CA MET A 102 1.57 0.69 3.25
C MET A 102 2.40 0.13 2.08
N VAL A 103 1.76 -0.43 1.04
CA VAL A 103 2.44 -0.93 -0.15
C VAL A 103 2.25 0.08 -1.30
N GLU A 104 3.28 0.87 -1.59
CA GLU A 104 3.29 1.84 -2.71
C GLU A 104 3.64 1.18 -4.04
N ARG A 105 4.51 0.15 -4.03
CA ARG A 105 5.11 -0.37 -5.26
C ARG A 105 5.31 -1.89 -5.19
N VAL A 106 5.11 -2.56 -6.32
CA VAL A 106 5.51 -3.97 -6.51
C VAL A 106 6.85 -4.06 -7.25
N GLN A 107 7.59 -5.12 -6.99
CA GLN A 107 8.97 -5.37 -7.41
C GLN A 107 9.09 -5.59 -8.92
N ASP A 108 8.20 -6.41 -9.49
CA ASP A 108 8.26 -6.81 -10.88
C ASP A 108 6.86 -7.07 -11.49
N LEU A 109 6.84 -7.50 -12.75
CA LEU A 109 5.61 -7.78 -13.49
C LEU A 109 4.85 -9.01 -12.97
N GLU A 110 5.55 -9.98 -12.40
CA GLU A 110 4.92 -11.18 -11.81
C GLU A 110 4.20 -10.80 -10.53
N GLU A 111 4.84 -10.01 -9.67
CA GLU A 111 4.24 -9.48 -8.45
C GLU A 111 3.08 -8.52 -8.78
N ARG A 112 3.18 -7.73 -9.85
CA ARG A 112 2.03 -6.94 -10.37
C ARG A 112 0.86 -7.84 -10.76
N LYS A 113 1.12 -8.92 -11.49
CA LYS A 113 0.06 -9.85 -11.91
C LYS A 113 -0.62 -10.45 -10.67
N MET A 114 0.16 -10.93 -9.71
CA MET A 114 -0.35 -11.45 -8.44
C MET A 114 -1.16 -10.38 -7.68
N PHE A 115 -0.67 -9.15 -7.62
CA PHE A 115 -1.37 -8.02 -7.00
C PHE A 115 -2.74 -7.78 -7.65
N LEU A 116 -2.81 -7.72 -8.98
CA LEU A 116 -4.06 -7.48 -9.71
C LEU A 116 -5.04 -8.65 -9.56
N GLU A 117 -4.56 -9.89 -9.52
CA GLU A 117 -5.38 -11.08 -9.28
C GLU A 117 -5.99 -11.08 -7.87
N LEU A 118 -5.20 -10.74 -6.85
CA LEU A 118 -5.64 -10.73 -5.46
C LEU A 118 -6.54 -9.52 -5.13
N TYR A 119 -6.20 -8.33 -5.63
CA TYR A 119 -6.79 -7.07 -5.19
C TYR A 119 -7.57 -6.33 -6.28
N GLY A 120 -7.25 -6.49 -7.56
CA GLY A 120 -7.85 -5.73 -8.66
C GLY A 120 -9.35 -5.94 -8.83
N GLY A 121 -9.85 -7.16 -8.61
CA GLY A 121 -11.28 -7.46 -8.64
C GLY A 121 -12.03 -7.20 -7.32
N ARG A 122 -11.31 -7.19 -6.20
CA ARG A 122 -11.92 -7.11 -4.85
C ARG A 122 -12.00 -5.70 -4.30
N HIS A 123 -11.12 -4.81 -4.76
CA HIS A 123 -11.04 -3.44 -4.28
C HIS A 123 -11.25 -2.48 -5.46
N PRO A 124 -12.49 -2.01 -5.69
CA PRO A 124 -12.74 -1.04 -6.75
C PRO A 124 -11.88 0.20 -6.51
N GLY A 125 -11.08 0.58 -7.52
CA GLY A 125 -10.17 1.71 -7.45
C GLY A 125 -8.70 1.34 -7.21
N VAL A 126 -8.38 0.09 -6.92
CA VAL A 126 -6.99 -0.35 -6.79
C VAL A 126 -6.42 -0.66 -8.17
N LYS A 127 -5.42 0.13 -8.58
CA LYS A 127 -4.72 -0.02 -9.86
C LYS A 127 -3.23 -0.15 -9.62
N CYS A 128 -2.52 -0.81 -10.54
CA CYS A 128 -1.07 -0.85 -10.55
C CYS A 128 -0.55 -0.44 -11.92
N CYS A 129 0.29 0.58 -11.98
CA CYS A 129 0.89 1.07 -13.22
C CYS A 129 1.72 -0.04 -13.89
N GLU A 130 1.60 -0.18 -15.21
CA GLU A 130 2.36 -1.16 -16.01
C GLU A 130 3.84 -0.84 -16.12
N THR A 131 4.19 0.45 -16.16
CA THR A 131 5.56 0.89 -16.39
C THR A 131 6.34 1.04 -15.10
N CYS A 132 5.80 1.77 -14.12
CA CYS A 132 6.52 2.04 -12.87
C CYS A 132 6.14 1.13 -11.71
N LEU A 133 5.18 0.23 -11.88
CA LEU A 133 4.75 -0.73 -10.86
C LEU A 133 4.25 -0.09 -9.55
N ARG A 134 3.91 1.20 -9.58
CA ARG A 134 3.27 1.88 -8.44
C ARG A 134 1.80 1.50 -8.35
N ILE A 135 1.38 1.21 -7.13
CA ILE A 135 0.00 0.99 -6.73
C ILE A 135 -0.66 2.36 -6.53
N ARG A 136 -1.77 2.58 -7.21
CA ARG A 136 -2.64 3.72 -7.03
C ARG A 136 -3.96 3.23 -6.46
N LEU A 137 -4.37 3.87 -5.38
CA LEU A 137 -5.66 3.65 -4.76
C LEU A 137 -6.52 4.83 -5.22
N GLU A 138 -7.19 4.67 -6.36
CA GLU A 138 -8.19 5.62 -6.83
C GLU A 138 -9.41 5.49 -5.93
N PHE A 139 -9.69 6.53 -5.16
CA PHE A 139 -11.00 6.65 -4.56
C PHE A 139 -11.95 6.98 -5.69
N ARG A 140 -12.98 6.16 -5.87
CA ARG A 140 -14.21 6.72 -6.45
C ARG A 140 -14.54 7.90 -5.53
N GLU A 141 -14.38 9.11 -6.04
CA GLU A 141 -15.03 10.26 -5.46
C GLU A 141 -16.47 9.80 -5.21
N ALA A 142 -16.85 9.70 -3.95
CA ALA A 142 -18.24 9.52 -3.61
C ALA A 142 -18.94 10.67 -4.33
N VAL A 143 -19.65 10.35 -5.40
CA VAL A 143 -20.44 11.32 -6.13
C VAL A 143 -21.41 11.85 -5.09
N LEU A 144 -21.10 13.03 -4.54
CA LEU A 144 -22.06 13.85 -3.84
C LEU A 144 -23.05 14.24 -4.92
N VAL A 145 -24.04 13.39 -5.13
CA VAL A 145 -25.21 13.70 -5.95
C VAL A 145 -26.01 14.72 -5.15
N GLU A 146 -25.58 15.97 -5.21
CA GLU A 146 -26.50 17.10 -5.13
C GLU A 146 -26.27 17.97 -6.37
N GLY A 147 -26.88 17.54 -7.47
CA GLY A 147 -27.57 18.47 -8.36
C GLY A 147 -26.79 19.22 -9.46
N HIS A 148 -25.49 19.02 -9.68
CA HIS A 148 -24.82 19.67 -10.82
C HIS A 148 -23.99 18.70 -11.69
N PRO A 149 -24.27 18.60 -13.00
CA PRO A 149 -23.40 17.88 -13.92
C PRO A 149 -22.05 18.60 -14.02
N MET A 150 -20.97 17.93 -13.62
CA MET A 150 -19.62 18.38 -13.93
C MET A 150 -19.36 18.24 -15.44
N PRO A 151 -18.61 19.16 -16.06
CA PRO A 151 -18.20 19.03 -17.45
C PRO A 151 -17.35 17.76 -17.62
N GLU A 152 -17.64 17.01 -18.68
CA GLU A 152 -16.89 15.83 -19.10
C GLU A 152 -15.40 16.17 -19.17
N ARG A 153 -14.62 15.63 -18.23
CA ARG A 153 -13.16 15.73 -18.27
C ARG A 153 -12.68 14.69 -19.27
N GLU A 154 -12.28 15.16 -20.45
CA GLU A 154 -11.61 14.35 -21.45
C GLU A 154 -10.48 13.55 -20.80
N SER A 155 -10.61 12.23 -20.91
CA SER A 155 -9.66 11.23 -20.42
C SER A 155 -8.37 11.35 -21.23
N ASN A 156 -7.49 12.26 -20.79
CA ASN A 156 -6.17 12.44 -21.35
C ASN A 156 -5.29 11.23 -20.97
N THR A 157 -5.39 10.15 -21.74
CA THR A 157 -4.74 8.84 -21.53
C THR A 157 -3.25 8.82 -21.88
N GLY A 158 -2.65 9.95 -22.27
CA GLY A 158 -1.30 9.98 -22.86
C GLY A 158 -0.15 10.44 -21.96
N LEU A 159 -0.40 10.97 -20.75
CA LEU A 159 0.68 11.48 -19.89
C LEU A 159 1.08 10.44 -18.85
N GLY A 160 2.28 9.88 -19.07
CA GLY A 160 2.86 8.78 -18.31
C GLY A 160 2.66 8.90 -16.80
N CYS A 161 2.25 7.78 -16.19
CA CYS A 161 1.97 7.60 -14.77
C CYS A 161 3.11 8.00 -13.80
N CYS A 162 4.28 8.42 -14.30
CA CYS A 162 5.44 8.80 -13.53
C CYS A 162 5.56 10.29 -13.21
N PHE A 163 4.83 11.18 -13.88
CA PHE A 163 4.87 12.61 -13.57
C PHE A 163 3.79 12.98 -12.56
N VAL A 164 4.08 12.77 -11.28
CA VAL A 164 3.49 13.64 -10.26
C VAL A 164 4.27 14.94 -10.36
N PHE A 165 3.76 15.91 -11.13
CA PHE A 165 4.17 17.29 -10.95
C PHE A 165 3.77 17.69 -9.53
N LEU A 166 4.72 17.59 -8.60
CA LEU A 166 4.71 18.44 -7.41
C LEU A 166 4.93 19.86 -7.94
N LYS A 167 3.84 20.52 -8.34
CA LYS A 167 3.86 21.94 -8.64
C LYS A 167 4.21 22.64 -7.33
N ALA A 168 5.50 23.00 -7.18
CA ALA A 168 5.94 23.85 -6.09
C ALA A 168 5.15 25.16 -6.17
N PRO A 169 4.71 25.72 -5.03
CA PRO A 169 4.13 27.05 -5.01
C PRO A 169 5.21 28.05 -5.46
N ASP A 170 4.99 28.61 -6.65
CA ASP A 170 5.48 29.90 -7.14
C ASP A 170 6.94 30.27 -6.79
N SER A 171 7.91 29.52 -7.34
CA SER A 171 9.23 30.08 -7.61
C SER A 171 9.54 29.93 -9.10
N GLU A 172 9.76 31.06 -9.76
CA GLU A 172 10.10 31.15 -11.17
C GLU A 172 11.45 30.47 -11.43
N GLY A 173 11.42 29.23 -11.91
CA GLY A 173 12.65 28.46 -12.17
C GLY A 173 12.38 27.04 -12.66
N SER A 174 11.85 26.90 -13.87
CA SER A 174 11.62 25.59 -14.49
C SER A 174 12.94 24.95 -14.92
N PHE A 175 13.39 23.91 -14.20
CA PHE A 175 14.37 22.94 -14.69
C PHE A 175 13.65 21.63 -15.05
N ILE A 176 13.67 21.27 -16.33
CA ILE A 176 13.32 19.93 -16.79
C ILE A 176 14.56 19.07 -16.59
N VAL A 177 14.56 18.21 -15.56
CA VAL A 177 15.54 17.13 -15.46
C VAL A 177 14.93 15.91 -16.15
N GLY A 178 15.35 15.66 -17.38
CA GLY A 178 15.12 14.39 -18.06
C GLY A 178 16.03 13.31 -17.48
N LEU A 179 15.44 12.18 -17.11
CA LEU A 179 16.13 10.89 -16.98
C LEU A 179 15.72 10.03 -18.17
#